data_AF-A0A7K6W0S8-F1
#
_entry.id   AF-A0A7K6W0S8-F1
#
_cell.length_a   1.000
_cell.length_b   1.000
_cell.length_c   1.000
_cell.angle_alpha   90.00
_cell.angle_beta   90.00
_cell.angle_gamma   90.00
#
_symmetry.space_group_name_H-M   'P 1'
#
loop_
_entity.id
_entity.type
_entity.pdbx_description
1 polymer ?
#
loop_
_entity_poly.entity_id
_entity_poly.type
_entity_poly.pdbx_seq_one_letter_code
_entity_poly.pdbx_strand_id
1 'polypeptide(L)'
;AHAGIAFRCPVCRDGNEFLVNMLTMGIRMPIRLPSWVSGHDYANFSERHSRCDASECLYPGGRERADEDGPWQLLLCCSCTAKGTHRGCSHLENSTASWECDSCAGRGTGKQQSTRVPLGWGQGPGKA
;
A
#
# COMPACT_ATOMS: atom_id res chain seq x y z
N ALA A 1 -5.28 5.36 29.81
CA ALA A 1 -6.02 4.55 28.81
C ALA A 1 -5.00 4.03 27.81
N HIS A 2 -4.93 2.72 27.58
CA HIS A 2 -3.95 2.13 26.66
C HIS A 2 -4.36 2.44 25.21
N ALA A 3 -3.50 3.15 24.48
CA ALA A 3 -3.66 3.36 23.04
C ALA A 3 -3.39 2.05 22.30
N GLY A 4 -4.42 1.20 22.18
CA GLY A 4 -4.41 -0.03 21.40
C GLY A 4 -4.86 0.20 19.96
N ILE A 5 -4.44 -0.66 19.03
CA ILE A 5 -4.98 -0.68 17.65
C ILE A 5 -6.43 -1.15 17.72
N ALA A 6 -7.37 -0.36 17.20
CA ALA A 6 -8.78 -0.75 17.11
C ALA A 6 -8.97 -1.74 15.95
N PHE A 7 -8.79 -3.04 16.20
CA PHE A 7 -9.01 -4.09 15.22
C PHE A 7 -10.46 -4.59 15.28
N ARG A 8 -11.30 -4.10 14.37
CA ARG A 8 -12.76 -4.36 14.36
C ARG A 8 -13.27 -4.51 12.93
N CYS A 9 -14.41 -5.18 12.79
CA CYS A 9 -15.12 -5.26 11.51
C CYS A 9 -15.49 -3.84 11.03
N PRO A 10 -15.17 -3.45 9.79
CA PRO A 10 -15.50 -2.12 9.27
C PRO A 10 -17.01 -1.92 9.07
N VAL A 11 -17.79 -3.01 9.00
CA VAL A 11 -19.24 -2.97 8.76
C VAL A 11 -20.01 -2.92 10.07
N CYS A 12 -19.85 -3.92 10.94
CA CYS A 12 -20.64 -4.05 12.18
C CYS A 12 -19.92 -3.56 13.43
N ARG A 13 -18.64 -3.16 13.34
CA ARG A 13 -17.78 -2.76 14.46
C ARG A 13 -17.55 -3.81 15.54
N ASP A 14 -17.98 -5.06 15.30
CA ASP A 14 -17.68 -6.18 16.16
C ASP A 14 -16.17 -6.47 16.12
N GLY A 15 -15.56 -6.53 17.29
CA GLY A 15 -14.13 -6.81 17.44
C GLY A 15 -13.83 -8.28 17.70
N ASN A 16 -14.76 -9.02 18.31
CA ASN A 16 -14.52 -10.38 18.77
C ASN A 16 -14.66 -11.37 17.61
N GLU A 17 -15.78 -11.33 16.90
CA GLU A 17 -16.03 -12.18 15.73
C GLU A 17 -15.01 -11.87 14.63
N PHE A 18 -14.73 -10.58 14.42
CA PHE A 18 -13.72 -10.15 13.46
C PHE A 18 -12.34 -10.71 13.81
N LEU A 19 -11.90 -10.57 15.05
CA LEU A 19 -10.59 -11.07 15.49
C LEU A 19 -10.49 -12.60 15.38
N VAL A 20 -11.53 -13.35 15.78
CA VAL A 20 -11.57 -14.81 15.65
C VAL A 20 -11.48 -15.23 14.19
N ASN A 21 -12.22 -14.57 13.29
CA ASN A 21 -12.17 -14.87 11.87
C ASN A 21 -10.77 -14.59 11.28
N MET A 22 -10.16 -13.45 11.62
CA MET A 22 -8.81 -13.11 11.15
C MET A 22 -7.75 -14.10 11.65
N LEU A 23 -7.84 -14.53 12.92
CA LEU A 23 -6.96 -15.58 13.47
C LEU A 23 -7.16 -16.93 12.76
N THR A 24 -8.41 -17.28 12.45
CA THR A 24 -8.74 -18.52 11.71
C THR A 24 -8.14 -18.51 10.31
N MET A 25 -8.10 -17.33 9.67
CA MET A 25 -7.43 -17.10 8.39
C MET A 25 -5.89 -17.02 8.51
N GLY A 26 -5.32 -17.25 9.70
CA GLY A 26 -3.89 -17.23 9.96
C GLY A 26 -3.30 -15.85 10.20
N ILE A 27 -4.11 -14.80 10.27
CA ILE A 27 -3.69 -13.42 10.50
C ILE A 27 -3.60 -13.19 12.01
N ARG A 28 -2.37 -13.10 12.54
CA ARG A 28 -2.10 -12.90 13.97
C ARG A 28 -1.85 -11.43 14.28
N MET A 29 -2.63 -10.88 15.20
CA MET A 29 -2.44 -9.50 15.68
C MET A 29 -1.55 -9.50 16.93
N PRO A 30 -0.49 -8.66 16.98
CA PRO A 30 0.33 -8.54 18.18
C PRO A 30 -0.49 -7.87 19.29
N ILE A 31 -0.50 -8.49 20.47
CA ILE A 31 -1.23 -8.00 21.66
C ILE A 31 -0.68 -6.65 22.16
N ARG A 32 0.57 -6.35 21.81
CA ARG A 32 1.22 -5.08 22.09
C ARG A 32 1.61 -4.43 20.78
N LEU A 33 1.43 -3.11 20.69
CA LEU A 33 2.02 -2.38 19.59
C LEU A 33 3.54 -2.59 19.63
N PRO A 34 4.20 -2.82 18.47
CA PRO A 34 5.65 -2.86 18.39
C PRO A 34 6.27 -1.62 19.05
N SER A 35 7.47 -1.76 19.63
CA SER A 35 8.14 -0.67 20.37
C SER A 35 8.41 0.59 19.54
N TRP A 36 8.43 0.49 18.21
CA TRP A 36 8.54 1.63 17.30
C TRP A 36 7.23 2.43 17.14
N VAL A 37 6.11 1.90 17.62
CA VAL A 37 4.80 2.57 17.56
C VAL A 37 4.47 3.36 18.84
N SER A 38 5.26 3.20 19.90
CA SER A 38 5.11 3.93 21.16
C SER A 38 5.78 5.32 21.17
N GLY A 39 6.40 5.74 20.07
CA GLY A 39 6.93 7.09 19.90
C GLY A 39 5.93 8.02 19.23
N HIS A 40 6.10 9.32 19.40
CA HIS A 40 5.44 10.41 18.65
C HIS A 40 5.63 10.31 17.11
N ASP A 41 6.17 9.21 16.61
CA ASP A 41 6.53 8.93 15.21
C ASP A 41 5.32 8.56 14.34
N TYR A 42 4.14 8.34 14.93
CA TYR A 42 2.91 8.15 14.16
C TYR A 42 2.52 9.41 13.36
N ALA A 43 2.95 10.60 13.80
CA ALA A 43 2.67 11.86 13.13
C ALA A 43 3.40 12.00 11.77
N ASN A 44 4.53 11.31 11.60
CA ASN A 44 5.29 11.35 10.34
C ASN A 44 4.75 10.40 9.26
N PHE A 45 3.86 9.46 9.62
CA PHE A 45 3.26 8.54 8.63
C PHE A 45 1.97 9.09 8.00
N SER A 46 1.47 10.24 8.48
CA SER A 46 0.21 10.81 8.00
C SER A 46 0.35 11.94 6.99
N GLU A 47 1.54 12.52 6.83
CA GLU A 47 1.71 13.60 5.85
C GLU A 47 1.79 12.98 4.46
N ARG A 48 0.67 13.03 3.73
CA ARG A 48 0.63 12.60 2.33
C ARG A 48 1.66 13.43 1.57
N HIS A 49 2.43 12.74 0.73
CA HIS A 49 3.30 13.41 -0.22
C HIS A 49 2.50 14.48 -0.98
N SER A 50 3.01 15.71 -1.02
CA SER A 50 2.29 16.89 -1.52
C SER A 50 3.12 17.72 -2.49
N ARG A 51 4.22 17.15 -3.00
CA ARG A 51 5.15 17.80 -3.93
C ARG A 51 5.09 17.14 -5.31
N CYS A 52 5.40 17.91 -6.35
CA CYS A 52 5.65 17.39 -7.68
C CYS A 52 7.14 17.00 -7.86
N ASP A 53 7.39 15.73 -8.15
CA ASP A 53 8.70 15.12 -8.38
C ASP A 53 9.09 15.00 -9.86
N ALA A 54 8.27 15.52 -10.78
CA ALA A 54 8.64 15.59 -12.19
C ALA A 54 9.99 16.29 -12.36
N SER A 55 10.85 15.83 -13.28
CA SER A 55 12.16 16.45 -13.51
C SER A 55 12.03 17.96 -13.77
N GLU A 56 11.06 18.32 -14.60
CA GLU A 56 10.63 19.69 -14.85
C GLU A 56 9.20 19.90 -14.34
N CYS A 57 8.99 20.93 -13.51
CA CYS A 57 7.67 21.31 -13.04
C CYS A 57 7.16 22.51 -13.83
N LEU A 58 6.05 22.32 -14.54
CA LEU A 58 5.43 23.32 -15.41
C LEU A 58 4.43 24.21 -14.67
N TYR A 59 4.04 23.86 -13.44
CA TYR A 59 3.04 24.61 -12.69
C TYR A 59 3.62 25.96 -12.19
N PRO A 60 3.03 27.11 -12.58
CA PRO A 60 3.50 28.42 -12.12
C PRO A 60 3.42 28.61 -10.60
N GLY A 61 2.54 27.87 -9.93
CA GLY A 61 2.37 27.89 -8.48
C GLY A 61 3.53 27.26 -7.70
N GLY A 62 4.46 26.58 -8.37
CA GLY A 62 5.57 25.86 -7.76
C GLY A 62 5.27 24.38 -7.52
N ARG A 63 6.26 23.65 -7.00
CA ARG A 63 6.20 22.18 -6.87
C ARG A 63 5.35 21.73 -5.68
N GLU A 64 5.18 22.60 -4.70
CA GLU A 64 4.54 22.34 -3.40
C GLU A 64 3.04 22.66 -3.41
N ARG A 65 2.51 23.14 -4.53
CA ARG A 65 1.10 23.50 -4.71
C ARG A 65 0.46 22.61 -5.76
N ALA A 66 -0.85 22.41 -5.63
CA ALA A 66 -1.66 21.67 -6.59
C ALA A 66 -3.10 22.17 -6.52
N ASP A 67 -3.80 22.07 -7.65
CA ASP A 67 -5.24 22.32 -7.71
C ASP A 67 -6.00 21.03 -7.36
N GLU A 68 -7.29 21.13 -7.02
CA GLU A 68 -8.10 19.95 -6.71
C GLU A 68 -8.38 19.08 -7.95
N ASP A 69 -8.50 19.71 -9.13
CA ASP A 69 -8.75 19.06 -10.42
C ASP A 69 -8.03 19.80 -11.57
N GLY A 70 -8.05 19.23 -12.77
CA GLY A 70 -7.43 19.80 -13.96
C GLY A 70 -5.93 19.54 -14.06
N PRO A 71 -5.21 20.22 -14.97
CA PRO A 71 -3.83 19.89 -15.33
C PRO A 71 -2.84 20.04 -14.16
N TRP A 72 -3.19 20.79 -13.12
CA TRP A 72 -2.39 21.03 -11.93
C TRP A 72 -2.82 20.20 -10.72
N GLN A 73 -3.73 19.24 -10.92
CA GLN A 73 -3.99 18.20 -9.92
C GLN A 73 -2.74 17.36 -9.71
N LEU A 74 -2.39 17.13 -8.44
CA LEU A 74 -1.30 16.24 -8.05
C LEU A 74 -1.79 14.80 -7.99
N LEU A 75 -1.21 13.93 -8.82
CA LEU A 75 -1.40 12.49 -8.77
C LEU A 75 -0.25 11.85 -8.01
N LEU A 76 -0.56 11.02 -7.03
CA LEU A 76 0.42 10.20 -6.31
C LEU A 76 0.62 8.86 -7.02
N CYS A 77 1.84 8.34 -6.94
CA CYS A 77 2.14 7.03 -7.50
C CYS A 77 1.25 5.97 -6.82
N CYS A 78 0.46 5.23 -7.59
CA CYS A 78 -0.50 4.28 -7.03
C CYS A 78 0.16 3.09 -6.32
N SER A 79 1.41 2.78 -6.63
CA SER A 79 2.14 1.65 -6.03
C SER A 79 2.92 2.03 -4.76
N CYS A 80 3.48 3.23 -4.65
CA CYS A 80 4.31 3.61 -3.51
C CYS A 80 3.82 4.81 -2.70
N THR A 81 2.97 5.68 -3.28
CA THR A 81 2.49 6.95 -2.70
C THR A 81 3.57 7.94 -2.23
N ALA A 82 4.84 7.58 -2.39
CA ALA A 82 6.00 8.35 -1.93
C ALA A 82 6.46 9.40 -2.95
N LYS A 83 5.94 9.34 -4.18
CA LYS A 83 6.19 10.33 -5.23
C LYS A 83 4.87 10.87 -5.77
N GLY A 84 4.91 12.11 -6.24
CA GLY A 84 3.79 12.79 -6.90
C GLY A 84 4.19 13.48 -8.21
N THR A 85 3.24 13.66 -9.11
CA THR A 85 3.38 14.53 -10.30
C THR A 85 2.11 15.33 -10.52
N HIS A 86 2.22 16.56 -11.01
CA HIS A 86 1.07 17.19 -11.66
C HIS A 86 0.75 16.44 -12.95
N ARG A 87 -0.53 16.39 -13.34
CA ARG A 87 -0.96 15.81 -14.61
C ARG A 87 -0.21 16.41 -15.80
N GLY A 88 -0.16 17.74 -15.87
CA GLY A 88 0.49 18.48 -16.94
C GLY A 88 2.00 18.22 -17.00
N CYS A 89 2.66 18.04 -15.85
CA CYS A 89 4.10 17.78 -15.79
C CYS A 89 4.49 16.36 -16.25
N SER A 90 3.53 15.42 -16.29
CA SER A 90 3.72 14.06 -16.81
C SER A 90 2.94 13.81 -18.11
N HIS A 91 2.44 14.87 -18.76
CA HIS A 91 1.68 14.77 -20.02
C HIS A 91 0.50 13.80 -19.97
N LEU A 92 -0.19 13.75 -18.83
CA LEU A 92 -1.34 12.87 -18.62
C LEU A 92 -2.62 13.51 -19.15
N GLU A 93 -3.50 12.70 -19.73
CA GLU A 93 -4.85 13.14 -20.12
C GLU A 93 -5.70 13.45 -18.89
N ASN A 94 -6.70 14.34 -19.03
CA ASN A 94 -7.66 14.62 -17.95
C ASN A 94 -8.48 13.38 -17.53
N SER A 95 -8.64 12.40 -18.42
CA SER A 95 -9.30 11.11 -18.16
C SER A 95 -8.50 10.17 -17.28
N THR A 96 -7.18 10.36 -17.18
CA THR A 96 -6.27 9.42 -16.52
C THR A 96 -6.45 9.50 -15.00
N ALA A 97 -6.82 8.41 -14.34
CA ALA A 97 -7.04 8.40 -12.89
C ALA A 97 -5.83 7.91 -12.07
N SER A 98 -4.87 7.25 -12.71
CA SER A 98 -3.72 6.63 -12.06
C SER A 98 -2.41 7.00 -12.73
N TRP A 99 -1.34 7.04 -11.94
CA TRP A 99 0.02 7.28 -12.41
C TRP A 99 1.00 6.43 -11.59
N GLU A 100 2.07 5.97 -12.22
CA GLU A 100 3.19 5.30 -11.56
C GLU A 100 4.48 6.06 -11.83
N CYS A 101 5.32 6.22 -10.80
CA CYS A 101 6.64 6.79 -10.98
C CYS A 101 7.60 5.80 -11.65
N ASP A 102 8.68 6.28 -12.25
CA ASP A 102 9.64 5.47 -13.01
C ASP A 102 10.24 4.29 -12.23
N SER A 103 10.35 4.40 -10.90
CA SER A 103 10.87 3.31 -10.05
C SER A 103 9.86 2.19 -9.79
N CYS A 104 8.57 2.47 -10.00
CA CYS A 104 7.45 1.54 -9.85
C CYS A 104 7.01 0.99 -11.21
N ALA A 105 6.93 1.85 -12.21
CA ALA A 105 6.65 1.46 -13.59
C ALA A 105 7.72 0.47 -14.08
N GLY A 106 7.28 -0.63 -14.70
CA GLY A 106 8.19 -1.66 -15.22
C GLY A 106 8.67 -2.70 -14.20
N ARG A 107 8.31 -2.58 -12.91
CA ARG A 107 8.29 -3.74 -11.99
C ARG A 107 7.06 -4.59 -12.26
N GLY A 108 6.92 -5.05 -13.50
CA GLY A 108 5.92 -6.06 -13.84
C GLY A 108 6.04 -7.19 -12.83
N THR A 109 4.92 -7.59 -12.23
CA THR A 109 4.78 -8.70 -11.30
C THR A 109 5.80 -9.79 -11.61
N GLY A 110 6.91 -9.81 -10.85
CA GLY A 110 7.94 -10.81 -11.03
C GLY A 110 7.25 -12.16 -10.90
N LYS A 111 7.34 -12.98 -11.95
CA LYS A 111 6.71 -14.30 -12.03
C LYS A 111 6.83 -14.98 -10.68
N GLN A 112 5.70 -15.32 -10.05
CA GLN A 112 5.72 -16.33 -9.01
C GLN A 112 6.41 -17.55 -9.65
N GLN A 113 7.66 -17.81 -9.28
CA GLN A 113 8.16 -19.15 -9.41
C GLN A 113 7.29 -19.95 -8.45
N SER A 114 6.22 -20.50 -9.02
CA SER A 114 5.50 -21.61 -8.44
C SER A 114 6.56 -22.68 -8.21
N THR A 115 7.10 -22.73 -6.99
CA THR A 115 7.70 -23.93 -6.45
C THR A 115 6.59 -24.96 -6.44
N ARG A 116 6.42 -25.64 -7.58
CA ARG A 116 5.74 -26.92 -7.65
C ARG A 116 6.53 -27.84 -6.73
N VAL A 117 6.07 -27.95 -5.49
CA VAL A 117 6.46 -29.05 -4.63
C VAL A 117 5.92 -30.30 -5.31
N PRO A 118 6.76 -31.28 -5.69
CA PRO A 118 6.24 -32.52 -6.22
C PRO A 118 5.47 -33.21 -5.10
N LEU A 119 4.18 -33.48 -5.32
CA LEU A 119 3.40 -34.41 -4.53
C LEU A 119 4.05 -35.79 -4.70
N GLY A 120 4.92 -36.16 -3.75
CA GLY A 120 5.48 -37.50 -3.64
C GLY A 120 4.37 -38.48 -3.29
N TRP A 121 4.07 -39.37 -4.23
CA TRP A 121 3.11 -40.46 -4.06
C TRP A 121 3.65 -41.48 -3.07
N GLY A 122 2.87 -41.80 -2.04
CA GLY A 122 3.22 -42.81 -1.05
C GLY A 122 3.28 -44.21 -1.68
N GLN A 123 4.46 -44.83 -1.60
CA GLN A 123 4.64 -46.26 -1.83
C GLN A 123 3.82 -47.05 -0.78
N GLY A 124 2.92 -47.92 -1.25
CA GLY A 124 2.28 -48.92 -0.40
C GLY A 124 3.27 -50.00 0.06
N PRO A 125 3.02 -50.66 1.22
CA PRO A 125 3.89 -51.72 1.70
C PRO A 125 3.46 -53.07 1.12
N GLY A 126 4.35 -53.72 0.39
CA GLY A 126 4.28 -55.14 0.06
C GLY A 126 5.55 -55.84 0.50
N LYS A 127 5.47 -56.62 1.59
CA LYS A 127 6.19 -57.89 1.81
C LYS A 127 5.92 -58.44 3.21
N ALA A 128 5.29 -59.61 3.24
CA ALA A 128 5.69 -60.79 4.02
C ALA A 128 5.10 -62.01 3.28
#